data_AF-A0A8H4QVI5-F1
#
_entry.id   AF-A0A8H4QVI5-F1
#
_cell.length_a   1.000
_cell.length_b   1.000
_cell.length_c   1.000
_cell.angle_alpha   90.00
_cell.angle_beta   90.00
_cell.angle_gamma   90.00
#
_symmetry.space_group_name_H-M   'P 1'
#
loop_
_entity.id
_entity.type
_entity.pdbx_description
1 polymer ?
#
loop_
_entity_poly.entity_id
_entity_poly.type
_entity_poly.pdbx_seq_one_letter_code
_entity_poly.pdbx_strand_id
1 'polypeptide(L)'
;MVNTIFKTYFHGKCQNPTTGIDPPGCPNPDCPVVCGTSGSMVHFYSVFRYRAYNSTVNVWNEITNPKSATYQGVEKAILAAAGSRSRSNTNSGRALRFMRFANSNLTSAASTRKGDLNLMGSGHALEIEKRQEALKNDLQVLIHGFRNVLAVVCGGDEVSGKANGLPNCSWEQAFKDYMLTFP
;
A
#
# COMPACT_ATOMS: atom_id res chain seq x y z
N MET A 1 19.96 -11.15 20.34
CA MET A 1 20.01 -10.44 19.05
C MET A 1 18.86 -9.44 19.05
N VAL A 2 19.12 -8.14 19.13
CA VAL A 2 18.06 -7.14 19.29
C VAL A 2 17.37 -6.91 17.95
N ASN A 3 16.06 -7.17 17.86
CA ASN A 3 15.26 -6.91 16.67
C ASN A 3 15.00 -5.41 16.56
N THR A 4 15.82 -4.69 15.76
CA THR A 4 15.55 -3.28 15.45
C THR A 4 14.63 -3.14 14.24
N ILE A 5 13.78 -2.11 14.27
CA ILE A 5 12.71 -1.85 13.28
C ILE A 5 13.31 -1.48 11.90
N PHE A 6 14.55 -0.96 11.84
CA PHE A 6 15.26 -0.69 10.59
C PHE A 6 16.77 -0.95 10.72
N LYS A 7 17.16 -2.23 10.67
CA LYS A 7 18.55 -2.71 10.89
C LYS A 7 19.63 -2.02 10.04
N THR A 8 19.27 -1.46 8.88
CA THR A 8 20.19 -0.79 7.95
C THR A 8 20.54 0.65 8.37
N TYR A 9 19.85 1.22 9.35
CA TYR A 9 20.08 2.60 9.78
C TYR A 9 19.97 2.78 11.29
N PHE A 10 18.92 2.25 11.91
CA PHE A 10 18.76 2.29 13.36
C PHE A 10 19.39 1.02 13.96
N HIS A 11 20.59 1.19 14.50
CA HIS A 11 21.40 0.13 15.12
C HIS A 11 21.16 0.08 16.62
N GLY A 12 20.93 -1.11 17.19
CA GLY A 12 20.51 -1.36 18.58
C GLY A 12 20.93 -0.36 19.66
N LYS A 13 21.79 -0.76 20.61
CA LYS A 13 22.32 0.17 21.62
C LYS A 13 23.30 1.13 20.95
N CYS A 14 23.45 2.34 21.48
CA CYS A 14 24.42 3.33 21.00
C CYS A 14 25.88 2.96 21.35
N GLN A 15 26.21 1.68 21.51
CA GLN A 15 27.57 1.23 21.80
C GLN A 15 28.41 1.22 20.53
N ASN A 16 29.62 1.77 20.60
CA ASN A 16 30.60 1.61 19.54
C ASN A 16 30.89 0.11 19.32
N PRO A 17 30.74 -0.43 18.10
CA PRO A 17 30.86 -1.87 17.85
C PRO A 17 32.26 -2.43 18.15
N THR A 18 33.28 -1.58 18.18
CA THR A 18 34.68 -1.96 18.40
C THR A 18 35.07 -1.84 19.87
N THR A 19 34.54 -0.85 20.60
CA THR A 19 34.95 -0.58 22.00
C THR A 19 33.91 -0.99 23.03
N GLY A 20 32.65 -1.21 22.64
CA GLY A 20 31.55 -1.50 23.57
C GLY A 20 31.16 -0.32 24.47
N ILE A 21 31.77 0.85 24.27
CA ILE A 21 31.58 2.05 25.08
C ILE A 21 30.52 2.94 24.41
N ASP A 22 29.62 3.50 25.20
CA ASP A 22 28.65 4.49 24.76
C ASP A 22 29.38 5.83 24.49
N PRO A 23 29.22 6.45 23.31
CA PRO A 23 29.92 7.68 22.96
C PRO A 23 29.51 8.83 23.88
N PRO A 24 30.45 9.73 24.24
CA PRO A 24 30.13 10.90 25.05
C PRO A 24 29.11 11.79 24.33
N GLY A 25 27.99 12.08 24.97
CA GLY A 25 26.84 12.81 24.39
C GLY A 25 25.46 12.21 24.69
N CYS A 26 25.44 11.04 25.32
CA CYS A 26 24.25 10.41 25.89
C CYS A 26 24.56 10.28 27.42
N PRO A 27 23.80 10.90 28.35
CA PRO A 27 22.34 10.90 28.38
C PRO A 27 21.71 12.31 28.36
N ASN A 28 20.42 12.35 27.99
CA ASN A 28 19.49 13.51 27.92
C ASN A 28 19.34 14.16 26.52
N PRO A 29 18.09 14.32 26.05
CA PRO A 29 17.40 13.49 25.06
C PRO A 29 17.88 13.67 23.60
N ASP A 30 18.82 14.57 23.33
CA ASP A 30 19.30 14.93 21.99
C ASP A 30 20.67 14.31 21.72
N CYS A 31 20.69 13.05 21.27
CA CYS A 31 21.91 12.37 20.88
C CYS A 31 21.97 12.32 19.34
N PRO A 32 22.90 13.04 18.66
CA PRO A 32 23.04 13.03 17.20
C PRO A 32 23.65 11.73 16.66
N VAL A 33 23.88 10.75 17.55
CA VAL A 33 24.34 9.42 17.19
C VAL A 33 23.13 8.62 16.70
N VAL A 34 23.22 8.03 15.50
CA VAL A 34 22.17 7.15 14.98
C VAL A 34 22.21 5.82 15.73
N CYS A 35 21.26 5.59 16.62
CA CYS A 35 21.03 4.34 17.31
C CYS A 35 19.53 4.03 17.41
N GLY A 36 19.18 2.79 17.73
CA GLY A 36 17.82 2.29 17.80
C GLY A 36 17.10 2.63 19.11
N THR A 37 17.69 3.49 19.94
CA THR A 37 17.06 4.04 21.14
C THR A 37 16.02 5.08 20.78
N SER A 38 15.00 5.23 21.63
CA SER A 38 13.89 6.17 21.42
C SER A 38 14.34 7.61 21.18
N GLY A 39 15.27 8.12 22.00
CA GLY A 39 15.79 9.49 21.87
C GLY A 39 16.50 9.76 20.54
N SER A 40 17.36 8.84 20.09
CA SER A 40 18.00 8.96 18.77
C SER A 40 16.97 8.95 17.62
N MET A 41 15.95 8.09 17.69
CA MET A 41 14.91 8.05 16.66
C MET A 41 14.12 9.36 16.54
N VAL A 42 13.95 10.10 17.64
CA VAL A 42 13.34 11.44 17.65
C VAL A 42 14.19 12.44 16.84
N HIS A 43 15.51 12.42 17.02
CA HIS A 43 16.42 13.31 16.28
C HIS A 43 16.42 13.00 14.77
N PHE A 44 16.26 11.73 14.41
CA PHE A 44 16.22 11.26 13.03
C PHE A 44 14.79 11.04 12.50
N TYR A 45 13.80 11.79 13.01
CA TYR A 45 12.39 11.61 12.66
C TYR A 45 12.12 11.63 11.15
N SER A 46 12.71 12.58 10.41
CA SER A 46 12.51 12.70 8.97
C SER A 46 12.98 11.44 8.22
N VAL A 47 14.12 10.87 8.64
CA VAL A 47 14.67 9.62 8.10
C VAL A 47 13.80 8.44 8.51
N PHE A 48 13.34 8.39 9.75
CA PHE A 48 12.40 7.37 10.23
C PHE A 48 11.11 7.37 9.40
N ARG A 49 10.49 8.53 9.22
CA ARG A 49 9.26 8.70 8.43
C ARG A 49 9.44 8.20 7.00
N TYR A 50 10.54 8.59 6.34
CA TYR A 50 10.85 8.13 4.98
C TYR A 50 11.04 6.60 4.93
N ARG A 51 11.75 6.01 5.90
CA ARG A 51 11.96 4.56 5.96
C ARG A 51 10.66 3.80 6.24
N ALA A 52 9.80 4.32 7.11
CA ALA A 52 8.48 3.76 7.38
C ALA A 52 7.61 3.79 6.13
N TYR A 53 7.57 4.91 5.41
CA TYR A 53 6.88 5.02 4.12
C TYR A 53 7.37 3.96 3.12
N ASN A 54 8.69 3.89 2.92
CA ASN A 54 9.28 2.95 1.96
C ASN A 54 9.03 1.49 2.38
N SER A 55 9.09 1.18 3.68
CA SER A 55 8.72 -0.14 4.19
C SER A 55 7.27 -0.51 3.85
N THR A 56 6.33 0.41 4.03
CA THR A 56 4.92 0.21 3.66
C THR A 56 4.76 -0.04 2.17
N VAL A 57 5.42 0.76 1.32
CA VAL A 57 5.42 0.58 -0.14
C VAL A 57 5.99 -0.79 -0.53
N ASN A 58 7.08 -1.23 0.11
CA ASN A 58 7.69 -2.53 -0.18
C ASN A 58 6.78 -3.69 0.22
N VAL A 59 6.17 -3.64 1.40
CA VAL A 59 5.19 -4.64 1.84
C VAL A 59 4.01 -4.67 0.88
N TRP A 60 3.50 -3.50 0.45
CA TRP A 60 2.46 -3.42 -0.56
C TRP A 60 2.86 -4.14 -1.85
N ASN A 61 4.02 -3.78 -2.42
CA ASN A 61 4.53 -4.39 -3.65
C ASN A 61 4.67 -5.93 -3.55
N GLU A 62 5.05 -6.43 -2.38
CA GLU A 62 5.16 -7.87 -2.11
C GLU A 62 3.79 -8.56 -2.12
N ILE A 63 2.83 -8.04 -1.34
CA ILE A 63 1.49 -8.65 -1.21
C ILE A 63 0.62 -8.45 -2.46
N THR A 64 0.96 -7.48 -3.30
CA THR A 64 0.26 -7.20 -4.56
C THR A 64 0.94 -7.80 -5.77
N ASN A 65 2.08 -8.47 -5.59
CA ASN A 65 2.72 -9.17 -6.68
C ASN A 65 1.75 -10.24 -7.21
N PRO A 66 1.54 -10.38 -8.53
CA PRO A 66 0.67 -11.41 -9.10
C PRO A 66 1.05 -12.86 -8.71
N LYS A 67 2.31 -13.07 -8.31
CA LYS A 67 2.83 -14.35 -7.82
C LYS A 67 2.58 -14.58 -6.32
N SER A 68 2.12 -13.57 -5.58
CA SER A 68 1.85 -13.71 -4.14
C SER A 68 0.55 -14.46 -3.89
N ALA A 69 0.52 -15.26 -2.80
CA ALA A 69 -0.66 -16.00 -2.41
C ALA A 69 -1.86 -15.08 -2.08
N THR A 70 -1.57 -13.91 -1.47
CA THR A 70 -2.58 -12.90 -1.14
C THR A 70 -3.25 -12.35 -2.40
N TYR A 71 -2.47 -11.92 -3.39
CA TYR A 71 -3.00 -11.42 -4.65
C TYR A 71 -3.85 -12.47 -5.37
N GLN A 72 -3.34 -13.71 -5.47
CA GLN A 72 -4.07 -14.81 -6.12
C GLN A 72 -5.40 -15.12 -5.42
N GLY A 73 -5.44 -15.04 -4.09
CA GLY A 73 -6.66 -15.20 -3.32
C GLY A 73 -7.71 -14.12 -3.67
N VAL A 74 -7.27 -12.86 -3.75
CA VAL A 74 -8.14 -11.74 -4.13
C VAL A 74 -8.61 -11.85 -5.58
N GLU A 75 -7.70 -12.15 -6.51
CA GLU A 75 -8.03 -12.36 -7.93
C GLU A 75 -9.08 -13.46 -8.09
N LYS A 76 -8.86 -14.62 -7.44
CA LYS A 76 -9.82 -15.74 -7.45
C LYS A 76 -11.18 -15.34 -6.90
N ALA A 77 -11.23 -14.59 -5.81
CA ALA A 77 -12.49 -14.12 -5.21
C ALA A 77 -13.25 -13.17 -6.16
N ILE A 78 -12.53 -12.28 -6.84
CA ILE A 78 -13.11 -11.35 -7.83
C ILE A 78 -13.67 -12.11 -9.03
N LEU A 79 -12.89 -13.04 -9.60
CA LEU A 79 -13.32 -13.85 -10.74
C LEU A 79 -14.55 -14.72 -10.37
N ALA A 80 -14.58 -15.29 -9.16
CA ALA A 80 -15.73 -16.03 -8.67
C ALA A 80 -16.98 -15.14 -8.56
N ALA A 81 -16.86 -13.95 -7.93
CA ALA A 81 -17.97 -13.01 -7.80
C ALA A 81 -18.49 -12.49 -9.14
N ALA A 82 -17.61 -12.26 -10.12
CA ALA A 82 -17.97 -11.85 -11.46
C ALA A 82 -18.74 -12.95 -12.21
N GLY A 83 -18.33 -14.21 -12.05
CA GLY A 83 -19.02 -15.37 -12.63
C GLY A 83 -20.39 -15.64 -12.00
N SER A 84 -20.55 -15.43 -10.70
CA SER A 84 -21.82 -15.65 -9.99
C SER A 84 -22.94 -14.70 -10.41
N ARG A 85 -22.63 -13.50 -10.90
CA ARG A 85 -23.64 -12.54 -11.40
C ARG A 85 -24.33 -12.97 -12.70
N SER A 86 -23.78 -13.94 -13.43
CA SER A 86 -24.37 -14.44 -14.68
C SER A 86 -25.57 -15.38 -14.45
N ARG A 87 -25.77 -15.91 -13.23
CA ARG A 87 -26.84 -16.89 -12.92
C ARG A 87 -28.05 -16.36 -12.16
N SER A 88 -28.05 -15.11 -11.71
CA SER A 88 -29.13 -14.56 -10.87
C SER A 88 -30.17 -13.80 -11.71
N ASN A 89 -30.99 -14.52 -12.45
CA ASN A 89 -32.23 -14.00 -13.07
C ASN A 89 -33.38 -13.90 -12.05
N THR A 90 -33.16 -13.26 -10.89
CA THR A 90 -34.24 -12.92 -9.97
C THR A 90 -33.83 -11.75 -9.06
N ASN A 91 -34.40 -10.58 -9.34
CA ASN A 91 -34.73 -9.52 -8.36
C ASN A 91 -33.66 -9.08 -7.33
N SER A 92 -32.53 -8.50 -7.77
CA SER A 92 -31.61 -7.81 -6.85
C SER A 92 -31.18 -6.42 -7.34
N GLY A 93 -32.15 -5.53 -7.44
CA GLY A 93 -31.95 -4.10 -7.77
C GLY A 93 -31.54 -3.23 -6.58
N ARG A 94 -30.80 -3.75 -5.57
CA ARG A 94 -30.54 -2.97 -4.33
C ARG A 94 -29.10 -2.92 -3.82
N ALA A 95 -28.13 -3.60 -4.42
CA ALA A 95 -26.76 -3.64 -3.89
C ALA A 95 -25.77 -2.60 -4.47
N LEU A 96 -26.14 -1.79 -5.47
CA LEU A 96 -25.21 -0.88 -6.16
C LEU A 96 -25.50 0.61 -5.89
N ARG A 97 -25.64 1.00 -4.62
CA ARG A 97 -25.74 2.43 -4.24
C ARG A 97 -24.51 2.99 -3.52
N PHE A 98 -23.49 2.19 -3.22
CA PHE A 98 -22.33 2.63 -2.43
C PHE A 98 -21.05 2.97 -3.23
N MET A 99 -21.06 2.95 -4.56
CA MET A 99 -19.87 3.23 -5.40
C MET A 99 -20.12 4.35 -6.42
N ARG A 100 -20.73 5.47 -6.00
CA ARG A 100 -20.95 6.65 -6.88
C ARG A 100 -20.15 7.90 -6.49
N PHE A 101 -19.19 7.78 -5.58
CA PHE A 101 -18.28 8.86 -5.20
C PHE A 101 -16.82 8.52 -5.60
N ALA A 102 -16.58 8.26 -6.88
CA ALA A 102 -15.27 8.40 -7.51
C ALA A 102 -15.43 8.28 -9.03
N ASN A 103 -14.94 9.25 -9.80
CA ASN A 103 -14.92 9.34 -11.27
C ASN A 103 -16.22 9.77 -11.98
N SER A 104 -16.61 11.03 -11.80
CA SER A 104 -17.27 11.80 -12.86
C SER A 104 -16.22 12.30 -13.85
N ASN A 105 -15.76 11.46 -14.79
CA ASN A 105 -15.11 11.86 -16.06
C ASN A 105 -14.74 10.65 -16.94
N LEU A 106 -15.61 9.64 -17.03
CA LEU A 106 -15.47 8.63 -18.08
C LEU A 106 -16.82 8.41 -18.78
N THR A 107 -16.83 8.94 -20.00
CA THR A 107 -17.81 8.85 -21.08
C THR A 107 -18.82 7.70 -21.00
N SER A 108 -20.08 8.11 -20.97
CA SER A 108 -21.25 7.31 -21.30
C SER A 108 -21.13 6.71 -22.70
N ALA A 109 -20.96 5.39 -22.78
CA ALA A 109 -21.22 4.61 -23.98
C ALA A 109 -22.09 3.39 -23.63
N ALA A 110 -23.31 3.66 -23.15
CA ALA A 110 -24.33 2.64 -23.00
C ALA A 110 -24.98 2.40 -24.38
N SER A 111 -24.37 1.52 -25.17
CA SER A 111 -24.97 0.98 -26.40
C SER A 111 -26.00 -0.09 -26.01
N THR A 112 -27.27 0.29 -26.05
CA THR A 112 -28.40 -0.64 -25.98
C THR A 112 -28.45 -1.44 -27.26
N ARG A 113 -28.12 -2.73 -27.22
CA ARG A 113 -28.55 -3.70 -28.25
C ARG A 113 -29.31 -4.84 -27.59
N LYS A 114 -30.64 -4.75 -27.73
CA LYS A 114 -31.53 -5.93 -27.76
C LYS A 114 -31.24 -6.67 -29.06
N GLY A 115 -30.89 -7.94 -28.95
CA GLY A 115 -30.73 -8.84 -30.10
C GLY A 115 -30.83 -10.27 -29.61
N ASP A 116 -31.92 -10.93 -30.01
CA ASP A 116 -32.25 -12.33 -29.79
C ASP A 116 -31.29 -13.32 -30.47
N LEU A 117 -31.44 -14.58 -30.05
CA LEU A 117 -31.15 -15.85 -30.71
C LEU A 117 -29.88 -16.63 -30.31
N ASN A 118 -30.16 -17.82 -29.77
CA ASN A 118 -29.28 -18.94 -29.51
C ASN A 118 -28.46 -19.36 -30.75
N LEU A 119 -27.13 -19.43 -30.62
CA LEU A 119 -26.28 -20.28 -31.47
C LEU A 119 -24.95 -20.66 -30.78
N MET A 120 -24.82 -21.96 -30.48
CA MET A 120 -23.59 -22.76 -30.40
C MET A 120 -22.38 -22.21 -29.59
N GLY A 121 -22.42 -22.42 -28.27
CA GLY A 121 -21.41 -23.13 -27.44
C GLY A 121 -19.92 -22.73 -27.39
N SER A 122 -19.30 -22.28 -28.48
CA SER A 122 -17.84 -22.08 -28.58
C SER A 122 -17.40 -20.62 -28.43
N GLY A 123 -18.24 -19.68 -28.90
CA GLY A 123 -17.96 -18.24 -28.77
C GLY A 123 -18.07 -17.71 -27.34
N HIS A 124 -18.96 -18.31 -26.54
CA HIS A 124 -19.22 -17.88 -25.17
C HIS A 124 -18.07 -18.20 -24.21
N ALA A 125 -17.32 -19.29 -24.43
CA ALA A 125 -16.14 -19.61 -23.64
C ALA A 125 -15.01 -18.59 -23.87
N LEU A 126 -14.76 -18.25 -25.14
CA LEU A 126 -13.77 -17.24 -25.53
C LEU A 126 -14.14 -15.83 -25.03
N GLU A 127 -15.43 -15.51 -24.97
CA GLU A 127 -15.93 -14.24 -24.43
C GLU A 127 -15.82 -14.16 -22.90
N ILE A 128 -16.06 -15.28 -22.19
CA ILE A 128 -15.80 -15.38 -20.75
C ILE A 128 -14.30 -15.19 -20.46
N GLU A 129 -13.43 -15.86 -21.20
CA GLU A 129 -11.99 -15.77 -21.01
C GLU A 129 -11.47 -14.34 -21.23
N LYS A 130 -11.91 -13.69 -22.33
CA LYS A 130 -11.61 -12.26 -22.58
C LYS A 130 -12.07 -11.35 -21.44
N ARG A 131 -13.26 -11.62 -20.88
CA ARG A 131 -13.79 -10.85 -19.76
C ARG A 131 -13.00 -11.08 -18.48
N GLN A 132 -12.57 -12.31 -18.21
CA GLN A 132 -11.72 -12.62 -17.06
C GLN A 132 -10.36 -11.93 -17.19
N GLU A 133 -9.77 -11.93 -18.38
CA GLU A 133 -8.49 -11.26 -18.63
C GLU A 133 -8.61 -9.74 -18.49
N ALA A 134 -9.69 -9.13 -18.99
CA ALA A 134 -9.97 -7.71 -18.75
C ALA A 134 -10.06 -7.39 -17.25
N LEU A 135 -10.75 -8.22 -16.47
CA LEU A 135 -10.86 -8.03 -15.02
C LEU A 135 -9.52 -8.14 -14.29
N LYS A 136 -8.65 -9.05 -14.74
CA LYS A 136 -7.28 -9.16 -14.19
C LYS A 136 -6.47 -7.92 -14.49
N ASN A 137 -6.52 -7.42 -15.73
CA ASN A 137 -5.82 -6.21 -16.13
C ASN A 137 -6.32 -4.99 -15.34
N ASP A 138 -7.64 -4.83 -15.19
CA ASP A 138 -8.23 -3.76 -14.39
C ASP A 138 -7.78 -3.84 -12.92
N LEU A 139 -7.76 -5.04 -12.34
CA LEU A 139 -7.28 -5.26 -10.98
C LEU A 139 -5.82 -4.84 -10.83
N GLN A 140 -4.95 -5.20 -11.78
CA GLN A 140 -3.55 -4.80 -11.78
C GLN A 140 -3.40 -3.28 -11.87
N VAL A 141 -4.13 -2.63 -12.78
CA VAL A 141 -4.09 -1.17 -12.93
C VAL A 141 -4.49 -0.46 -11.64
N LEU A 142 -5.58 -0.90 -10.99
CA LEU A 142 -6.04 -0.32 -9.74
C LEU A 142 -5.02 -0.49 -8.61
N ILE A 143 -4.44 -1.68 -8.49
CA ILE A 143 -3.49 -2.01 -7.44
C ILE A 143 -2.16 -1.27 -7.63
N HIS A 144 -1.68 -1.15 -8.87
CA HIS A 144 -0.50 -0.34 -9.18
C HIS A 144 -0.73 1.16 -8.95
N GLY A 145 -1.98 1.63 -9.05
CA GLY A 145 -2.37 3.00 -8.75
C GLY A 145 -2.15 3.42 -7.29
N PHE A 146 -2.13 2.47 -6.34
CA PHE A 146 -1.98 2.76 -4.91
C PHE A 146 -0.74 3.59 -4.61
N ARG A 147 0.40 3.27 -5.22
CA ARG A 147 1.67 3.98 -4.97
C ARG A 147 1.56 5.46 -5.33
N ASN A 148 0.95 5.76 -6.47
CA ASN A 148 0.73 7.14 -6.90
C ASN A 148 -0.23 7.87 -5.97
N VAL A 149 -1.32 7.21 -5.55
CA VAL A 149 -2.27 7.79 -4.58
C VAL A 149 -1.57 8.07 -3.25
N LEU A 150 -0.76 7.14 -2.74
CA LEU A 150 -0.04 7.30 -1.48
C LEU A 150 0.96 8.46 -1.54
N ALA A 151 1.73 8.57 -2.63
CA ALA A 151 2.67 9.67 -2.84
C ALA A 151 1.95 11.04 -2.87
N VAL A 152 0.83 11.12 -3.62
CA VAL A 152 0.00 12.33 -3.71
C VAL A 152 -0.57 12.72 -2.36
N VAL A 153 -1.18 11.77 -1.63
CA VAL A 153 -1.77 12.03 -0.31
C VAL A 153 -0.70 12.48 0.69
N CYS A 154 0.48 11.88 0.66
CA CYS A 154 1.58 12.25 1.53
C CYS A 154 2.27 13.58 1.15
N GLY A 155 1.87 14.21 0.04
CA GLY A 155 2.37 15.51 -0.41
C GLY A 155 3.80 15.46 -0.95
N GLY A 156 4.22 14.32 -1.51
CA GLY A 156 5.61 14.02 -1.78
C GLY A 156 5.92 13.53 -3.19
N ASP A 157 7.09 13.92 -3.68
CA ASP A 157 7.76 13.27 -4.81
C ASP A 157 8.69 12.18 -4.25
N GLU A 158 8.29 10.92 -4.38
CA GLU A 158 9.13 9.74 -4.07
C GLU A 158 10.50 9.83 -4.74
N VAL A 159 10.55 10.50 -5.89
CA VAL A 159 11.73 10.66 -6.76
C VAL A 159 12.85 11.47 -6.09
N SER A 160 12.52 12.35 -5.14
CA SER A 160 13.52 13.23 -4.55
C SER A 160 14.46 12.51 -3.56
N GLY A 161 14.06 11.36 -3.01
CA GLY A 161 14.82 10.66 -1.96
C GLY A 161 15.07 11.52 -0.70
N LYS A 162 14.41 12.67 -0.58
CA LYS A 162 14.61 13.62 0.53
C LYS A 162 13.75 13.20 1.71
N ALA A 163 14.38 13.08 2.88
CA ALA A 163 13.71 12.73 4.16
C ALA A 163 12.55 13.69 4.54
N ASN A 164 12.54 14.91 3.99
CA ASN A 164 11.49 15.90 4.20
C ASN A 164 10.36 15.85 3.16
N GLY A 165 10.41 14.92 2.20
CA GLY A 165 9.50 14.87 1.07
C GLY A 165 8.12 14.29 1.34
N LEU A 166 7.66 14.13 2.59
CA LEU A 166 6.34 13.54 2.93
C LEU A 166 5.60 14.39 3.99
N PRO A 167 5.34 15.68 3.73
CA PRO A 167 4.83 16.62 4.74
C PRO A 167 3.48 16.22 5.32
N ASN A 168 2.58 15.64 4.53
CA ASN A 168 1.20 15.34 4.96
C ASN A 168 1.08 13.99 5.67
N CYS A 169 2.05 13.09 5.49
CA CYS A 169 2.15 11.83 6.23
C CYS A 169 3.13 11.98 7.40
N SER A 170 2.97 13.06 8.17
CA SER A 170 3.74 13.34 9.37
C SER A 170 2.90 13.08 10.62
N TRP A 171 3.49 12.39 11.58
CA TRP A 171 2.97 12.15 12.92
C TRP A 171 4.04 12.53 13.96
N GLU A 172 4.87 13.53 13.64
CA GLU A 172 6.08 13.90 14.38
C GLU A 172 5.80 14.15 15.85
N GLN A 173 4.81 14.98 16.18
CA GLN A 173 4.52 15.32 17.57
C GLN A 173 4.11 14.08 18.37
N ALA A 174 3.11 13.33 17.88
CA ALA A 174 2.65 12.11 18.54
C ALA A 174 3.76 11.04 18.64
N PHE A 175 4.63 10.95 17.64
CA PHE A 175 5.80 10.08 17.67
C PHE A 175 6.78 10.51 18.75
N LYS A 176 7.14 11.79 18.82
CA LYS A 176 8.06 12.31 19.83
C LYS A 176 7.51 12.09 21.23
N ASP A 177 6.25 12.46 21.45
CA ASP A 177 5.58 12.28 22.74
C ASP A 177 5.59 10.82 23.17
N TYR A 178 5.30 9.88 22.26
CA TYR A 178 5.34 8.45 22.54
C TYR A 178 6.77 7.95 22.80
N MET A 179 7.73 8.31 21.94
CA MET A 179 9.10 7.81 22.03
C MET A 179 9.80 8.30 23.31
N LEU A 180 9.50 9.51 23.75
CA LEU A 180 10.01 10.07 25.01
C LEU A 180 9.41 9.41 26.26
N THR A 181 8.42 8.52 26.13
CA THR A 181 7.95 7.68 27.26
C THR A 181 8.87 6.50 27.57
N PHE A 182 9.78 6.15 26.65
CA PHE A 182 10.70 5.04 26.83
C PHE A 182 12.03 5.52 27.44
N PRO A 183 12.50 4.85 28.52
CA PRO A 183 13.73 5.22 29.23
C PRO A 183 15.00 4.93 28.42
#